data_AF-A0A0C4Y702-F1
#
_entry.id   AF-A0A0C4Y702-F1
#
_cell.length_a   1.000
_cell.length_b   1.000
_cell.length_c   1.000
_cell.angle_alpha   90.00
_cell.angle_beta   90.00
_cell.angle_gamma   90.00
#
_symmetry.space_group_name_H-M   'P 1'
#
loop_
_entity.id
_entity.type
_entity.pdbx_description
1 polymer ?
#
loop_
_entity_poly.entity_id
_entity_poly.type
_entity_poly.pdbx_seq_one_letter_code
_entity_poly.pdbx_strand_id
1 'polypeptide(L)'
;MVSHWLGTPPNGYLGSPYGSPIKDMLQTPQAAGLADAFLGKLRTDVPVITALPNNAVNLYYQDTQPDKRSIFVEVAGKLIEAPKG
;
A
#
# COMPACT_ATOMS: atom_id res chain seq x y z
N MET A 1 -7.52 2.61 -9.59
CA MET A 1 -7.84 1.55 -8.62
C MET A 1 -6.87 1.54 -7.45
N VAL A 2 -5.56 1.30 -7.64
CA VAL A 2 -4.59 1.30 -6.53
C VAL A 2 -4.52 2.64 -5.78
N SER A 3 -4.50 3.77 -6.49
CA SER A 3 -4.58 5.10 -5.84
C SER A 3 -5.86 5.31 -5.03
N HIS A 4 -6.99 4.79 -5.50
CA HIS A 4 -8.28 4.84 -4.78
C HIS A 4 -8.22 3.98 -3.51
N TRP A 5 -7.71 2.76 -3.63
CA TRP A 5 -7.51 1.85 -2.51
C TRP A 5 -6.58 2.45 -1.45
N LEU A 6 -5.44 3.04 -1.86
CA LEU A 6 -4.50 3.74 -0.98
C LEU A 6 -5.14 4.90 -0.19
N GLY A 7 -6.13 5.58 -0.77
CA GLY A 7 -6.88 6.66 -0.11
C GLY A 7 -8.10 6.20 0.69
N THR A 8 -8.46 4.91 0.63
CA THR A 8 -9.63 4.38 1.33
C THR A 8 -9.17 3.64 2.59
N PRO A 9 -9.53 4.09 3.81
CA PRO A 9 -9.18 3.35 5.03
C PRO A 9 -9.92 1.99 5.09
N PRO A 10 -9.36 0.97 5.76
CA PRO A 10 -10.05 -0.29 5.99
C PRO A 10 -11.37 -0.05 6.75
N ASN A 11 -12.40 -0.84 6.43
CA ASN A 11 -13.75 -0.70 7.00
C ASN A 11 -14.42 0.66 6.71
N GLY A 12 -13.95 1.41 5.71
CA GLY A 12 -14.60 2.65 5.27
C GLY A 12 -15.95 2.43 4.59
N TYR A 13 -16.22 1.21 4.12
CA TYR A 13 -17.51 0.80 3.56
C TYR A 13 -18.24 -0.14 4.53
N LEU A 14 -19.53 0.12 4.75
CA LEU A 14 -20.36 -0.70 5.64
C LEU A 14 -20.40 -2.15 5.14
N GLY A 15 -20.03 -3.10 6.02
CA GLY A 15 -20.05 -4.53 5.71
C GLY A 15 -18.92 -5.01 4.78
N SER A 16 -17.89 -4.19 4.53
CA SER A 16 -16.77 -4.57 3.65
C SER A 16 -15.41 -4.30 4.31
N PRO A 17 -14.47 -5.26 4.29
CA PRO A 17 -13.12 -5.09 4.81
C PRO A 17 -12.19 -4.33 3.84
N TYR A 18 -12.72 -3.86 2.69
CA TYR A 18 -11.95 -3.15 1.66
C TYR A 18 -11.27 -1.88 2.22
N GLY A 19 -10.01 -1.69 1.85
CA GLY A 19 -9.26 -0.46 2.11
C GLY A 19 -7.80 -0.69 2.49
N SER A 20 -6.98 0.34 2.41
CA SER A 20 -5.53 0.25 2.62
C SER A 20 -5.12 0.46 4.08
N PRO A 21 -4.42 -0.49 4.72
CA PRO A 21 -3.86 -0.35 6.07
C PRO A 21 -2.52 0.40 6.05
N ILE A 22 -2.31 1.30 5.07
CA ILE A 22 -1.05 2.03 4.87
C ILE A 22 -0.60 2.81 6.10
N LYS A 23 -1.55 3.27 6.92
CA LYS A 23 -1.28 4.02 8.15
C LYS A 23 -0.60 3.16 9.22
N ASP A 24 -0.86 1.85 9.23
CA ASP A 24 -0.24 0.91 10.18
C ASP A 24 1.26 0.75 9.91
N MET A 25 1.72 1.13 8.72
CA MET A 25 3.13 1.09 8.32
C MET A 25 3.91 2.34 8.78
N LEU A 26 3.22 3.42 9.15
CA LEU A 26 3.87 4.63 9.63
C LEU A 26 4.49 4.38 11.00
N GLN A 27 5.70 4.92 11.20
CA GLN A 27 6.49 4.77 12.43
C GLN A 27 6.80 3.30 12.83
N THR A 28 6.50 2.33 11.98
CA THR A 28 6.85 0.94 12.19
C THR A 28 8.23 0.64 11.57
N PRO A 29 9.10 -0.14 12.23
CA PRO A 29 10.35 -0.58 11.64
C PRO A 29 10.12 -1.36 10.33
N GLN A 30 10.94 -1.12 9.31
CA GLN A 30 10.83 -1.83 8.03
C GLN A 30 11.00 -3.35 8.19
N ALA A 31 11.79 -3.78 9.18
CA ALA A 31 12.00 -5.20 9.51
C ALA A 31 10.78 -5.89 10.16
N ALA A 32 9.70 -5.16 10.46
CA ALA A 32 8.50 -5.74 11.08
C ALA A 32 7.70 -6.67 10.14
N GLY A 33 8.09 -6.80 8.86
CA GLY A 33 7.46 -7.74 7.93
C GLY A 33 6.06 -7.35 7.45
N LEU A 34 5.65 -6.09 7.65
CA LEU A 34 4.31 -5.62 7.27
C LEU A 34 4.10 -5.52 5.76
N ALA A 35 5.18 -5.46 4.97
CA ALA A 35 5.11 -5.27 3.52
C ALA A 35 4.40 -6.43 2.80
N ASP A 36 4.68 -7.67 3.17
CA ASP A 36 4.07 -8.83 2.52
C ASP A 36 2.56 -8.92 2.81
N ALA A 37 2.17 -8.66 4.06
CA ALA A 37 0.77 -8.60 4.46
C ALA A 37 0.03 -7.46 3.72
N PHE A 38 0.66 -6.30 3.59
CA PHE A 38 0.13 -5.16 2.85
C PHE A 38 -0.10 -5.50 1.37
N LEU A 39 0.89 -6.10 0.70
CA LEU A 39 0.78 -6.51 -0.70
C LEU A 39 -0.23 -7.65 -0.90
N GLY A 40 -0.35 -8.56 0.07
CA GLY A 40 -1.39 -9.59 0.09
C GLY A 40 -2.80 -9.01 0.17
N LYS A 41 -3.00 -8.01 1.04
CA LYS A 41 -4.28 -7.31 1.14
C LYS A 41 -4.60 -6.53 -0.12
N LEU A 42 -3.61 -5.85 -0.73
CA LEU A 42 -3.79 -5.17 -2.02
C LEU A 42 -4.28 -6.13 -3.11
N ARG A 43 -3.70 -7.32 -3.21
CA ARG A 43 -4.12 -8.35 -4.19
C ARG A 43 -5.53 -8.87 -3.93
N THR A 44 -5.94 -8.96 -2.66
CA THR A 44 -7.29 -9.39 -2.24
C THR A 44 -8.34 -8.32 -2.58
N ASP A 45 -8.07 -7.07 -2.21
CA ASP A 45 -9.01 -5.96 -2.38
C ASP A 45 -9.07 -5.43 -3.81
N VAL A 46 -7.99 -5.59 -4.59
CA VAL A 46 -7.88 -5.13 -5.97
C VAL A 46 -7.52 -6.32 -6.90
N PRO A 47 -8.49 -7.19 -7.24
CA PRO A 47 -8.23 -8.46 -7.94
C PRO A 47 -7.51 -8.31 -9.28
N VAL A 48 -7.66 -7.17 -9.98
CA VAL A 48 -6.93 -6.91 -11.24
C VAL A 48 -5.41 -6.97 -11.07
N ILE A 49 -4.90 -6.76 -9.86
CA ILE A 49 -3.48 -6.89 -9.54
C ILE A 49 -3.00 -8.34 -9.62
N THR A 50 -3.88 -9.33 -9.39
CA THR A 50 -3.51 -10.76 -9.44
C THR A 50 -3.18 -11.25 -10.84
N ALA A 51 -3.59 -10.52 -11.88
CA ALA A 51 -3.22 -10.81 -13.27
C ALA A 51 -1.77 -10.39 -13.59
N LEU A 52 -1.13 -9.58 -12.73
CA LEU A 52 0.25 -9.15 -12.91
C LEU A 52 1.23 -10.19 -12.34
N PRO A 53 2.44 -10.30 -12.91
CA PRO A 53 3.51 -11.10 -12.33
C PRO A 53 3.80 -10.73 -10.86
N ASN A 54 4.25 -11.70 -10.06
CA ASN A 54 4.48 -11.48 -8.63
C ASN A 54 5.46 -10.35 -8.31
N ASN A 55 6.45 -10.12 -9.19
CA ASN A 55 7.46 -9.08 -9.07
C ASN A 55 7.05 -7.73 -9.72
N ALA A 56 5.84 -7.64 -10.28
CA ALA A 56 5.34 -6.43 -10.90
C ALA A 56 4.73 -5.45 -9.89
N VAL A 57 4.66 -5.80 -8.60
CA VAL A 57 4.13 -4.92 -7.56
C VAL A 57 5.09 -4.86 -6.40
N ASN A 58 5.61 -3.67 -6.12
CA ASN A 58 6.62 -3.44 -5.11
C ASN A 58 6.19 -2.31 -4.16
N LEU A 59 6.68 -2.38 -2.92
CA LEU A 59 6.45 -1.37 -1.90
C LEU A 59 7.79 -0.75 -1.50
N TYR A 60 7.87 0.58 -1.53
CA TYR A 60 9.06 1.34 -1.21
C TYR A 60 8.79 2.38 -0.14
N TYR A 61 9.84 2.71 0.61
CA TYR A 61 9.88 3.83 1.54
C TYR A 61 11.00 4.77 1.13
N GLN A 62 10.73 6.07 1.22
CA GLN A 62 11.75 7.08 1.03
C GLN A 62 11.67 8.10 2.17
N ASP A 63 12.78 8.30 2.86
CA ASP A 63 12.93 9.40 3.79
C ASP A 63 13.15 10.68 2.97
N THR A 64 12.20 11.60 3.05
CA THR A 64 12.16 12.83 2.22
C THR A 64 12.58 14.07 3.01
N GLN A 65 12.50 14.03 4.35
CA GLN A 65 12.91 15.08 5.29
C GLN A 65 13.30 14.43 6.63
N PRO A 66 13.92 15.16 7.58
CA PRO A 66 14.39 14.59 8.86
C PRO A 66 13.33 13.76 9.60
N ASP A 67 12.06 14.17 9.52
CA ASP A 67 10.92 13.51 10.15
C ASP A 67 9.80 13.17 9.17
N LYS A 68 10.13 12.97 7.89
CA LYS A 68 9.12 12.68 6.86
C LYS A 68 9.50 11.48 6.01
N ARG A 69 8.62 10.48 6.02
CA ARG A 69 8.70 9.29 5.18
C ARG A 69 7.52 9.26 4.21
N SER A 70 7.82 9.11 2.92
CA SER A 70 6.84 8.81 1.89
C SER A 70 6.84 7.31 1.59
N ILE A 71 5.65 6.76 1.35
CA ILE A 71 5.47 5.37 0.95
C ILE A 71 5.02 5.35 -0.51
N PHE A 72 5.63 4.49 -1.31
CA PHE A 72 5.31 4.33 -2.73
C PHE A 72 4.94 2.90 -3.03
N VAL A 73 3.86 2.73 -3.78
CA VAL A 73 3.50 1.45 -4.41
C VAL A 73 3.85 1.55 -5.88
N GLU A 74 4.73 0.70 -6.35
CA GLU A 74 5.01 0.56 -7.77
C GLU A 74 4.17 -0.59 -8.33
N VAL A 75 3.54 -0.34 -9.48
CA VAL A 75 2.74 -1.31 -10.20
C VAL A 75 3.18 -1.30 -11.66
N ALA A 76 3.79 -2.38 -12.11
CA ALA A 76 4.31 -2.58 -13.47
C ALA A 76 5.16 -1.38 -13.97
N GLY A 77 6.11 -0.92 -13.17
CA GLY A 77 6.97 0.22 -13.49
C GLY A 77 6.36 1.61 -13.20
N LYS A 78 5.09 1.70 -12.80
CA LYS A 78 4.45 2.96 -12.42
C LYS A 78 4.47 3.16 -10.91
N LEU A 79 5.18 4.19 -10.45
CA LEU A 79 5.17 4.62 -9.05
C LEU A 79 3.89 5.40 -8.71
N ILE A 80 3.27 5.03 -7.59
CA ILE A 80 2.09 5.67 -7.01
C ILE A 80 2.42 6.05 -5.58
N GLU A 81 2.45 7.34 -5.27
CA GLU A 81 2.64 7.83 -3.89
C GLU A 81 1.37 7.57 -3.07
N ALA A 82 1.55 7.04 -1.85
CA ALA A 82 0.47 6.95 -0.89
C ALA A 82 0.02 8.35 -0.45
N PRO A 83 -1.28 8.57 -0.20
CA PRO A 83 -1.76 9.85 0.26
C PRO A 83 -1.09 10.25 1.57
N LYS A 84 -0.77 11.55 1.67
CA LYS A 84 -0.26 12.15 2.89
C LYS A 84 -1.41 12.13 3.91
N GLY A 85 -1.20 11.39 5.00
CA GLY A 85 -2.17 11.25 6.08
C GLY A 85 -2.45 12.55 6.80
#